data_AF-A0A535QT18-F1
#
_entry.id   AF-A0A535QT18-F1
#
_cell.length_a   1.000
_cell.length_b   1.000
_cell.length_c   1.000
_cell.angle_alpha   90.00
_cell.angle_beta   90.00
_cell.angle_gamma   90.00
#
_symmetry.space_group_name_H-M   'P 1'
#
loop_
_entity.id
_entity.type
_entity.pdbx_description
1 polymer ?
#
loop_
_entity_poly.entity_id
_entity_poly.type
_entity_poly.pdbx_seq_one_letter_code
_entity_poly.pdbx_strand_id
1 'polypeptide(L)'
;MKYGFVIDQRKCIGCHACTVACKAEHDVPIGVYRTWVKYIERGEFPNSRRYFLVNRCNHCDDAPCVTICPTHALYKRQDGIVDFDSSRCIGCKSCMQACPYDALYIDPNTHTAAKCNYCAHRTELGLEPACVVVCPERAIIAGDMHNPLSEIARIIAREPVRVRKPEQGTGPNVYYLGADEAAINPEAAAEELPHMTMWSTLLKPQHEDERSIDMGKSLRPSHNSDLPARPRASNGYIPSPAASSHSGARVVYDTPKNRAPWGWKVSTYLGTKSIGAGVMIVAALLLALNGWGSALGSTLKALLGIGAPVIGGIFVAITLALLIADLKRPDRALYLVLKSNLTSWLVWGAYILGIFGLIEATWFLFALLGFTAGLYWLLVPAALFGIGAAGYTAFLFGQAEGRDFWQSPLLLPVLVAQAVLAGSAPLGLLAWALDGGSSVASMLTTILLIALVLHGLLAL
;
A
#
# COMPACT_ATOMS: atom_id res chain seq x y z
N MET A 1 -16.31 18.64 -20.49
CA MET A 1 -15.61 19.38 -19.43
C MET A 1 -14.61 18.45 -18.78
N LYS A 2 -13.42 18.93 -18.43
CA LYS A 2 -12.40 18.19 -17.70
C LYS A 2 -11.67 19.13 -16.73
N TYR A 3 -11.95 18.98 -15.45
CA TYR A 3 -11.37 19.83 -14.42
C TYR A 3 -9.92 19.48 -14.10
N GLY A 4 -9.11 20.50 -13.85
CA GLY A 4 -7.73 20.34 -13.38
C GLY A 4 -7.22 21.58 -12.65
N PHE A 5 -5.98 21.55 -12.19
CA PHE A 5 -5.32 22.71 -11.59
C PHE A 5 -4.07 23.11 -12.37
N VAL A 6 -3.78 24.41 -12.39
CA VAL A 6 -2.44 24.94 -12.61
C VAL A 6 -1.97 25.61 -11.32
N ILE A 7 -0.75 25.30 -10.89
CA ILE A 7 -0.08 25.91 -9.76
C ILE A 7 1.09 26.75 -10.30
N ASP A 8 0.97 28.07 -10.26
CA ASP A 8 2.05 29.00 -10.62
C ASP A 8 3.02 29.18 -9.45
N GLN A 9 4.11 28.43 -9.52
CA GLN A 9 5.13 28.38 -8.47
C GLN A 9 5.99 29.64 -8.43
N ARG A 10 5.94 30.46 -9.48
CA ARG A 10 6.62 31.76 -9.53
C ARG A 10 5.93 32.78 -8.62
N LYS A 11 4.63 32.58 -8.35
CA LYS A 11 3.79 33.45 -7.53
C LYS A 11 3.56 32.93 -6.12
N CYS A 12 3.68 31.62 -5.90
CA CYS A 12 3.42 31.03 -4.59
C CYS A 12 4.40 31.56 -3.54
N ILE A 13 3.88 32.19 -2.48
CA ILE A 13 4.67 32.70 -1.33
C ILE A 13 4.68 31.75 -0.12
N GLY A 14 4.10 30.56 -0.27
CA GLY A 14 4.07 29.55 0.79
C GLY A 14 3.11 29.81 1.96
N CYS A 15 2.27 30.85 1.95
CA CYS A 15 1.51 31.30 3.13
C CYS A 15 0.51 30.31 3.78
N HIS A 16 0.32 29.09 3.24
CA HIS A 16 -0.62 28.07 3.73
C HIS A 16 -2.11 28.47 3.79
N ALA A 17 -2.51 29.61 3.23
CA ALA A 17 -3.91 30.03 3.16
C ALA A 17 -4.79 28.95 2.49
N CYS A 18 -4.29 28.32 1.43
CA CYS A 18 -4.97 27.23 0.73
C CYS A 18 -5.17 25.98 1.61
N THR A 19 -4.22 25.65 2.48
CA THR A 19 -4.32 24.55 3.45
C THR A 19 -5.38 24.85 4.49
N VAL A 20 -5.35 26.04 5.08
CA VAL A 20 -6.29 26.46 6.14
C VAL A 20 -7.73 26.54 5.61
N ALA A 21 -7.93 27.16 4.45
CA ALA A 21 -9.25 27.23 3.83
C ALA A 21 -9.82 25.85 3.50
N CYS A 22 -8.99 24.93 3.02
CA CYS A 22 -9.43 23.57 2.74
C CYS A 22 -9.80 22.82 4.03
N LYS A 23 -9.08 23.05 5.14
CA LYS A 23 -9.46 22.50 6.45
C LYS A 23 -10.80 23.05 6.92
N ALA A 24 -11.00 24.36 6.85
CA ALA A 24 -12.24 25.01 7.28
C ALA A 24 -13.45 24.61 6.42
N GLU A 25 -13.31 24.57 5.10
CA GLU A 25 -14.40 24.25 4.16
C GLU A 25 -14.92 22.81 4.32
N HIS A 26 -14.04 21.87 4.69
CA HIS A 26 -14.36 20.44 4.70
C HIS A 26 -14.25 19.79 6.08
N ASP A 27 -14.08 20.59 7.13
CA ASP A 27 -13.85 20.14 8.50
C ASP A 27 -12.76 19.04 8.61
N VAL A 28 -11.61 19.27 7.95
CA VAL A 28 -10.56 18.25 7.83
C VAL A 28 -9.83 18.08 9.18
N PRO A 29 -9.79 16.86 9.75
CA PRO A 29 -9.22 16.64 11.09
C PRO A 29 -7.75 17.01 11.23
N ILE A 30 -7.30 17.26 12.47
CA ILE A 30 -5.90 17.57 12.78
C ILE A 30 -4.99 16.40 12.36
N GLY A 31 -3.80 16.73 11.85
CA GLY A 31 -2.81 15.73 11.43
C GLY A 31 -2.96 15.22 10.00
N VAL A 32 -4.11 15.46 9.34
CA VAL A 32 -4.35 15.08 7.94
C VAL A 32 -4.70 16.28 7.06
N TYR A 33 -4.43 16.18 5.76
CA TYR A 33 -4.50 17.30 4.82
C TYR A 33 -5.04 16.85 3.45
N ARG A 34 -5.95 17.63 2.86
CA ARG A 34 -6.38 17.48 1.46
C ARG A 34 -5.48 18.25 0.48
N THR A 35 -4.85 19.33 0.95
CA THR A 35 -3.80 20.08 0.24
C THR A 35 -2.81 20.65 1.25
N TRP A 36 -1.53 20.66 0.90
CA TRP A 36 -0.46 21.19 1.75
C TRP A 36 0.61 21.89 0.91
N VAL A 37 1.47 22.67 1.56
CA VAL A 37 2.61 23.31 0.90
C VAL A 37 3.90 22.70 1.45
N LYS A 38 4.77 22.20 0.57
CA LYS A 38 6.11 21.70 0.87
C LYS A 38 7.12 22.81 0.59
N TYR A 39 8.08 23.02 1.48
CA TYR A 39 9.12 24.04 1.31
C TYR A 39 10.45 23.36 1.03
N ILE A 40 11.13 23.83 -0.01
CA ILE A 40 12.44 23.36 -0.41
C ILE A 40 13.37 24.57 -0.44
N GLU A 41 14.52 24.46 0.20
CA GLU A 41 15.60 25.43 0.04
C GLU A 41 16.70 24.85 -0.83
N ARG A 42 17.32 25.69 -1.66
CA ARG A 42 18.44 25.29 -2.50
C ARG A 42 19.49 26.38 -2.55
N GLY A 43 20.75 25.96 -2.61
CA GLY A 43 21.90 26.83 -2.71
C GLY A 43 22.43 27.24 -1.34
N GLU A 44 23.50 28.01 -1.36
CA GLU A 44 24.24 28.42 -0.16
C GLU A 44 24.26 29.94 -0.05
N PHE A 45 24.28 30.46 1.18
CA PHE A 45 24.33 31.89 1.43
C PHE A 45 25.55 32.53 0.73
N PRO A 46 25.40 33.69 0.06
CA PRO A 46 24.20 34.52 -0.06
C PRO A 46 23.23 34.11 -1.19
N ASN A 47 23.62 33.15 -2.03
CA ASN A 47 22.87 32.68 -3.19
C ASN A 47 21.91 31.52 -2.86
N SER A 48 21.14 31.66 -1.79
CA SER A 48 20.12 30.68 -1.38
C SER A 48 18.74 31.10 -1.85
N ARG A 49 17.91 30.13 -2.28
CA ARG A 49 16.50 30.34 -2.67
C ARG A 49 15.59 29.36 -1.95
N ARG A 50 14.34 29.77 -1.74
CA ARG A 50 13.27 28.92 -1.23
C ARG A 50 12.19 28.75 -2.29
N TYR A 51 11.72 27.52 -2.43
CA TYR A 51 10.68 27.10 -3.37
C TYR A 51 9.53 26.51 -2.58
N PHE A 52 8.31 26.89 -2.95
CA PHE A 52 7.08 26.43 -2.31
C PHE A 52 6.36 25.52 -3.29
N LEU A 53 5.98 24.31 -2.89
CA LEU A 53 5.24 23.37 -3.73
C LEU A 53 3.89 23.06 -3.11
N VAL A 54 2.82 23.46 -3.80
CA VAL A 54 1.46 23.12 -3.39
C VAL A 54 1.12 21.71 -3.86
N ASN A 55 0.89 20.80 -2.92
CA ASN A 55 0.54 19.41 -3.16
C ASN A 55 -0.94 19.14 -2.84
N ARG A 56 -1.54 18.21 -3.59
CA ARG A 56 -2.94 17.76 -3.48
C ARG A 56 -3.15 16.50 -4.33
N CYS A 57 -4.39 15.97 -4.34
CA CYS A 57 -4.78 14.95 -5.31
C CYS A 57 -4.67 15.49 -6.73
N ASN A 58 -4.06 14.70 -7.62
CA ASN A 58 -3.89 15.07 -9.01
C ASN A 58 -5.12 14.82 -9.90
N HIS A 59 -6.17 14.20 -9.36
CA HIS A 59 -7.38 13.82 -10.11
C HIS A 59 -7.04 13.14 -11.44
N CYS A 60 -6.14 12.14 -11.38
CA CYS A 60 -5.50 11.50 -12.52
C CYS A 60 -6.49 10.94 -13.56
N ASP A 61 -6.02 10.86 -14.80
CA ASP A 61 -6.78 10.27 -15.88
C ASP A 61 -6.95 8.77 -15.74
N ASP A 62 -5.83 8.09 -15.56
CA ASP A 62 -5.76 6.73 -15.11
C ASP A 62 -5.51 6.74 -13.60
N ALA A 63 -6.57 6.54 -12.82
CA ALA A 63 -6.55 6.74 -11.38
C ALA A 63 -6.35 5.39 -10.67
N PRO A 64 -5.12 4.99 -10.30
CA PRO A 64 -4.87 3.67 -9.71
C PRO A 64 -5.61 3.47 -8.38
N CYS A 65 -5.86 4.57 -7.65
CA CYS A 65 -6.67 4.55 -6.43
C CYS A 65 -8.14 4.13 -6.66
N VAL A 66 -8.70 4.35 -7.84
CA VAL A 66 -10.04 3.87 -8.25
C VAL A 66 -9.96 2.38 -8.59
N THR A 67 -8.98 1.98 -9.39
CA THR A 67 -8.77 0.59 -9.83
C THR A 67 -8.54 -0.35 -8.65
N ILE A 68 -7.68 0.03 -7.69
CA ILE A 68 -7.40 -0.82 -6.51
C ILE A 68 -8.55 -0.85 -5.50
N CYS A 69 -9.49 0.10 -5.55
CA CYS A 69 -10.54 0.23 -4.54
C CYS A 69 -11.50 -0.97 -4.61
N PRO A 70 -11.65 -1.77 -3.54
CA PRO A 70 -12.45 -2.99 -3.59
C PRO A 70 -13.97 -2.76 -3.63
N THR A 71 -14.45 -1.57 -3.26
CA THR A 71 -15.89 -1.34 -3.00
C THR A 71 -16.50 -0.22 -3.84
N HIS A 72 -15.79 0.28 -4.85
CA HIS A 72 -16.11 1.52 -5.58
C HIS A 72 -16.35 2.73 -4.65
N ALA A 73 -15.65 2.78 -3.52
CA ALA A 73 -15.64 3.96 -2.65
C ALA A 73 -14.87 5.13 -3.28
N LEU A 74 -14.02 4.86 -4.27
CA LEU A 74 -13.38 5.87 -5.12
C LEU A 74 -13.90 5.69 -6.54
N TYR A 75 -14.21 6.78 -7.22
CA TYR A 75 -14.74 6.77 -8.58
C TYR A 75 -14.30 8.01 -9.35
N LYS A 76 -14.30 7.91 -10.69
CA LYS A 76 -14.03 9.05 -11.58
C LYS A 76 -15.34 9.57 -12.14
N ARG A 77 -15.59 10.86 -11.98
CA ARG A 77 -16.73 11.57 -12.57
C ARG A 77 -16.52 11.85 -14.05
N GLN A 78 -17.60 12.16 -14.76
CA GLN A 78 -17.56 12.51 -16.19
C GLN A 78 -16.75 13.78 -16.47
N ASP A 79 -16.67 14.69 -15.49
CA ASP A 79 -15.93 15.95 -15.54
C ASP A 79 -14.44 15.79 -15.17
N GLY A 80 -13.95 14.56 -15.00
CA GLY A 80 -12.55 14.26 -14.68
C GLY A 80 -12.21 14.27 -13.18
N ILE A 81 -13.11 14.73 -12.31
CA ILE A 81 -12.86 14.72 -10.87
C ILE A 81 -12.88 13.27 -10.37
N VAL A 82 -11.73 12.78 -9.92
CA VAL A 82 -11.68 11.59 -9.05
C VAL A 82 -12.27 11.97 -7.70
N ASP A 83 -13.35 11.33 -7.27
CA ASP A 83 -14.08 11.63 -6.03
C ASP A 83 -14.22 10.38 -5.14
N PHE A 84 -14.84 10.50 -3.97
CA PHE A 84 -15.01 9.39 -3.03
C PHE A 84 -16.36 9.41 -2.30
N ASP A 85 -16.83 8.20 -1.96
CA ASP A 85 -18.02 7.94 -1.15
C ASP A 85 -17.62 7.19 0.13
N SER A 86 -17.61 7.90 1.24
CA SER A 86 -17.28 7.36 2.56
C SER A 86 -18.28 6.30 3.06
N SER A 87 -19.50 6.24 2.53
CA SER A 87 -20.49 5.23 2.93
C SER A 87 -20.13 3.82 2.45
N ARG A 88 -19.37 3.72 1.34
CA ARG A 88 -18.91 2.46 0.75
C ARG A 88 -17.51 2.05 1.21
N CYS A 89 -16.76 2.97 1.80
CA CYS A 89 -15.38 2.71 2.21
C CYS A 89 -15.33 1.70 3.39
N ILE A 90 -14.46 0.71 3.27
CA ILE A 90 -14.17 -0.30 4.31
C ILE A 90 -12.87 -0.03 5.07
N GLY A 91 -12.15 1.05 4.74
CA GLY A 91 -10.91 1.41 5.43
C GLY A 91 -9.74 0.44 5.23
N CYS A 92 -9.67 -0.26 4.08
CA CYS A 92 -8.61 -1.23 3.75
C CYS A 92 -7.23 -0.61 3.43
N LYS A 93 -7.16 0.72 3.28
CA LYS A 93 -5.93 1.49 2.95
C LYS A 93 -5.30 1.18 1.59
N SER A 94 -5.85 0.30 0.74
CA SER A 94 -5.26 -0.03 -0.56
C SER A 94 -5.06 1.17 -1.47
N CYS A 95 -6.01 2.10 -1.48
CA CYS A 95 -5.93 3.33 -2.27
C CYS A 95 -4.76 4.25 -1.86
N MET A 96 -4.28 4.15 -0.61
CA MET A 96 -3.09 4.88 -0.16
C MET A 96 -1.80 4.28 -0.71
N GLN A 97 -1.80 2.98 -1.05
CA GLN A 97 -0.65 2.30 -1.65
C GLN A 97 -0.62 2.48 -3.16
N ALA A 98 -1.79 2.56 -3.79
CA ALA A 98 -1.92 2.85 -5.21
C ALA A 98 -1.59 4.29 -5.58
N CYS A 99 -1.76 5.26 -4.67
CA CYS A 99 -1.53 6.66 -5.03
C CYS A 99 -0.03 7.02 -4.99
N PRO A 100 0.58 7.41 -6.12
CA PRO A 100 2.00 7.77 -6.15
C PRO A 100 2.30 9.15 -5.58
N TYR A 101 1.27 9.89 -5.16
CA TYR A 101 1.37 11.28 -4.71
C TYR A 101 1.16 11.47 -3.20
N ASP A 102 0.94 10.38 -2.45
CA ASP A 102 0.56 10.40 -1.03
C ASP A 102 -0.64 11.33 -0.75
N ALA A 103 -1.60 11.38 -1.68
CA ALA A 103 -2.72 12.33 -1.62
C ALA A 103 -3.95 11.82 -0.84
N LEU A 104 -3.92 10.58 -0.36
CA LEU A 104 -4.99 9.95 0.40
C LEU A 104 -4.55 9.71 1.86
N TYR A 105 -5.51 9.83 2.76
CA TYR A 105 -5.35 9.48 4.17
C TYR A 105 -6.57 8.72 4.68
N ILE A 106 -6.43 8.01 5.81
CA ILE A 106 -7.58 7.56 6.59
C ILE A 106 -7.97 8.69 7.52
N ASP A 107 -9.21 9.14 7.40
CA ASP A 107 -9.78 10.13 8.29
C ASP A 107 -9.90 9.52 9.71
N PRO A 108 -9.31 10.16 10.74
CA PRO A 108 -9.28 9.60 12.09
C PRO A 108 -10.66 9.57 12.75
N ASN A 109 -11.62 10.40 12.31
CA ASN A 109 -12.95 10.49 12.90
C ASN A 109 -13.92 9.48 12.26
N THR A 110 -13.84 9.30 10.95
CA THR A 110 -14.77 8.44 10.20
C THR A 110 -14.22 7.04 9.91
N HIS A 111 -12.90 6.87 10.03
CA HIS A 111 -12.17 5.66 9.67
C HIS A 111 -12.32 5.27 8.19
N THR A 112 -12.54 6.27 7.32
CA THR A 112 -12.69 6.10 5.87
C THR A 112 -11.56 6.81 5.12
N ALA A 113 -11.27 6.37 3.90
CA ALA A 113 -10.31 7.06 3.05
C ALA A 113 -10.88 8.41 2.59
N ALA A 114 -10.08 9.46 2.68
CA ALA A 114 -10.42 10.81 2.23
C ALA A 114 -9.23 11.46 1.51
N LYS A 115 -9.54 12.48 0.70
CA LYS A 115 -8.59 13.24 -0.13
C LYS A 115 -9.21 14.55 -0.63
N CYS A 116 -8.45 15.32 -1.41
CA CYS A 116 -9.04 16.41 -2.21
C CYS A 116 -10.13 15.86 -3.14
N ASN A 117 -11.29 16.50 -3.14
CA ASN A 117 -12.43 16.22 -4.01
C ASN A 117 -12.70 17.38 -4.99
N TYR A 118 -11.67 18.20 -5.28
CA TYR A 118 -11.79 19.39 -6.13
C TYR A 118 -12.83 20.43 -5.62
N CYS A 119 -13.26 20.34 -4.35
CA CYS A 119 -14.43 21.05 -3.85
C CYS A 119 -15.67 20.85 -4.76
N ALA A 120 -15.94 19.61 -5.18
CA ALA A 120 -17.06 19.25 -6.06
C ALA A 120 -18.40 19.91 -5.65
N HIS A 121 -18.66 19.97 -4.34
CA HIS A 121 -19.86 20.60 -3.76
C HIS A 121 -19.98 22.10 -4.03
N ARG A 122 -18.87 22.79 -4.33
CA ARG A 122 -18.82 24.20 -4.75
C ARG A 122 -18.94 24.32 -6.26
N THR A 123 -18.18 23.52 -7.00
CA THR A 123 -18.13 23.61 -8.47
C THR A 123 -19.45 23.27 -9.12
N GLU A 124 -20.24 22.38 -8.50
CA GLU A 124 -21.62 22.07 -8.92
C GLU A 124 -22.57 23.28 -8.81
N LEU A 125 -22.25 24.24 -7.96
CA LEU A 125 -22.98 25.50 -7.80
C LEU A 125 -22.34 26.66 -8.60
N GLY A 126 -21.37 26.36 -9.47
CA GLY A 126 -20.64 27.38 -10.24
C GLY A 126 -19.65 28.20 -9.41
N LEU A 127 -19.31 27.76 -8.20
CA LEU A 127 -18.34 28.42 -7.32
C LEU A 127 -16.93 27.83 -7.51
N GLU A 128 -15.91 28.66 -7.35
CA GLU A 128 -14.51 28.19 -7.37
C GLU A 128 -14.15 27.40 -6.08
N PRO A 129 -13.19 26.47 -6.16
CA PRO A 129 -12.67 25.76 -4.99
C PRO A 129 -12.13 26.72 -3.91
N ALA A 130 -12.33 26.38 -2.63
CA ALA A 130 -11.94 27.26 -1.51
C ALA A 130 -10.45 27.66 -1.53
N CYS A 131 -9.57 26.73 -1.95
CA CYS A 131 -8.14 26.98 -2.07
C CYS A 131 -7.75 27.97 -3.18
N VAL A 132 -8.61 28.17 -4.19
CA VAL A 132 -8.43 29.16 -5.27
C VAL A 132 -8.85 30.53 -4.74
N VAL A 133 -10.06 30.60 -4.16
CA VAL A 133 -10.65 31.85 -3.64
C VAL A 133 -9.75 32.52 -2.60
N VAL A 134 -9.12 31.75 -1.72
CA VAL A 134 -8.30 32.29 -0.62
C VAL A 134 -6.88 32.70 -1.05
N CYS A 135 -6.43 32.36 -2.27
CA CYS A 135 -5.04 32.53 -2.66
C CYS A 135 -4.72 34.01 -2.94
N PRO A 136 -3.92 34.71 -2.11
CA PRO A 136 -3.68 36.14 -2.28
C PRO A 136 -2.95 36.47 -3.58
N GLU A 137 -2.01 35.59 -3.99
CA GLU A 137 -1.18 35.75 -5.18
C GLU A 137 -1.81 35.17 -6.45
N ARG A 138 -3.02 34.59 -6.35
CA ARG A 138 -3.67 33.85 -7.45
C ARG A 138 -2.74 32.82 -8.10
N ALA A 139 -1.94 32.15 -7.27
CA ALA A 139 -1.01 31.11 -7.68
C ALA A 139 -1.71 29.77 -7.98
N ILE A 140 -2.94 29.58 -7.50
CA ILE A 140 -3.72 28.36 -7.70
C ILE A 140 -4.86 28.67 -8.66
N ILE A 141 -4.87 28.03 -9.81
CA ILE A 141 -5.83 28.27 -10.89
C ILE A 141 -6.58 26.96 -11.13
N ALA A 142 -7.91 27.02 -11.13
CA ALA A 142 -8.80 25.90 -11.36
C ALA A 142 -9.69 26.17 -12.57
N GLY A 143 -10.14 25.12 -13.26
CA GLY A 143 -11.07 25.27 -14.38
C GLY A 143 -11.13 24.06 -15.29
N ASP A 144 -11.92 24.20 -16.35
CA ASP A 144 -12.06 23.20 -17.41
C ASP A 144 -10.91 23.31 -18.43
N MET A 145 -10.01 22.33 -18.42
CA MET A 145 -8.86 22.27 -19.32
C MET A 145 -9.22 22.01 -20.78
N HIS A 146 -10.43 21.52 -21.05
CA HIS A 146 -10.92 21.33 -22.42
C HIS A 146 -11.59 22.58 -22.99
N ASN A 147 -11.89 23.58 -22.16
CA ASN A 147 -12.42 24.85 -22.63
C ASN A 147 -11.26 25.79 -22.99
N PRO A 148 -11.00 26.09 -24.29
CA PRO A 148 -9.88 26.95 -24.70
C PRO A 148 -10.01 28.40 -24.24
N LEU A 149 -11.21 28.82 -23.80
CA LEU A 149 -11.42 30.14 -23.23
C LEU A 149 -11.02 30.22 -21.75
N SER A 150 -10.85 29.09 -21.06
CA SER A 150 -10.45 29.06 -19.66
C SER A 150 -9.00 29.50 -19.47
N GLU A 151 -8.70 30.12 -18.33
CA GLU A 151 -7.33 30.52 -17.97
C GLU A 151 -6.39 29.30 -17.92
N ILE A 152 -6.85 28.21 -17.33
CA ILE A 152 -6.08 26.97 -17.20
C ILE A 152 -5.66 26.39 -18.55
N ALA A 153 -6.60 26.29 -19.52
CA ALA A 153 -6.29 25.74 -20.84
C ALA A 153 -5.29 26.63 -21.61
N ARG A 154 -5.41 27.95 -21.48
CA ARG A 154 -4.46 28.89 -22.10
C ARG A 154 -3.05 28.76 -21.54
N ILE A 155 -2.92 28.56 -20.22
CA ILE A 155 -1.62 28.37 -19.59
C ILE A 155 -0.99 27.06 -20.03
N ILE A 156 -1.74 25.94 -19.96
CA ILE A 156 -1.25 24.62 -20.38
C ILE A 156 -0.79 24.64 -21.85
N ALA A 157 -1.50 25.38 -22.72
CA ALA A 157 -1.16 25.45 -24.14
C ALA A 157 0.03 26.36 -24.48
N ARG A 158 0.39 27.32 -23.62
CA ARG A 158 1.36 28.38 -23.95
C ARG A 158 2.64 28.33 -23.12
N GLU A 159 2.60 27.72 -21.94
CA GLU A 159 3.67 27.75 -20.96
C GLU A 159 4.28 26.36 -20.74
N PRO A 160 5.58 26.24 -20.41
CA PRO A 160 6.22 24.98 -20.09
C PRO A 160 5.79 24.49 -18.70
N VAL A 161 4.65 23.81 -18.64
CA VAL A 161 4.13 23.19 -17.43
C VAL A 161 4.72 21.80 -17.20
N ARG A 162 4.82 21.38 -15.94
CA ARG A 162 5.30 20.06 -15.53
C ARG A 162 4.29 19.36 -14.64
N VAL A 163 4.33 18.03 -14.60
CA VAL A 163 3.51 17.20 -13.71
C VAL A 163 4.40 16.40 -12.76
N ARG A 164 3.82 15.90 -11.68
CA ARG A 164 4.55 15.03 -10.73
C ARG A 164 4.53 13.59 -11.22
N LYS A 165 5.67 12.91 -11.12
CA LYS A 165 5.87 11.49 -11.44
C LYS A 165 5.27 11.06 -12.80
N PRO A 166 5.67 11.70 -13.93
CA PRO A 166 5.19 11.33 -15.26
C PRO A 166 5.49 9.86 -15.62
N GLU A 167 6.57 9.29 -15.09
CA GLU A 167 6.98 7.89 -15.29
C GLU A 167 5.94 6.85 -14.83
N GLN A 168 5.02 7.23 -13.93
CA GLN A 168 3.95 6.36 -13.45
C GLN A 168 2.76 6.25 -14.42
N GLY A 169 2.71 7.05 -15.50
CA GLY A 169 1.67 6.92 -16.52
C GLY A 169 0.25 7.32 -16.11
N THR A 170 0.00 7.81 -14.89
CA THR A 170 -1.37 8.10 -14.38
C THR A 170 -2.11 9.24 -15.10
N GLY A 171 -1.42 10.05 -15.91
CA GLY A 171 -1.98 11.27 -16.52
C GLY A 171 -2.49 12.30 -15.49
N PRO A 172 -1.60 12.97 -14.72
CA PRO A 172 -1.99 13.93 -13.69
C PRO A 172 -2.69 15.17 -14.26
N ASN A 173 -3.77 15.61 -13.62
CA ASN A 173 -4.53 16.82 -13.98
C ASN A 173 -4.16 18.01 -13.06
N VAL A 174 -2.96 18.01 -12.49
CA VAL A 174 -2.37 19.13 -11.75
C VAL A 174 -1.03 19.48 -12.40
N TYR A 175 -0.97 20.67 -12.96
CA TYR A 175 0.16 21.20 -13.72
C TYR A 175 0.90 22.25 -12.89
N TYR A 176 2.22 22.22 -12.92
CA TYR A 176 3.09 23.13 -12.20
C TYR A 176 3.84 24.02 -13.16
N LEU A 177 3.66 25.33 -13.03
CA LEU A 177 4.35 26.33 -13.82
C LEU A 177 5.53 26.90 -13.02
N GLY A 178 6.72 26.87 -13.60
CA GLY A 178 7.93 27.41 -12.95
C GLY A 178 8.36 26.67 -11.68
N ALA A 179 7.92 25.43 -11.48
CA ALA A 179 8.45 24.60 -10.40
C ALA A 179 9.97 24.42 -10.56
N ASP A 180 10.71 24.35 -9.45
CA ASP A 180 12.10 23.88 -9.44
C ASP A 180 12.14 22.34 -9.43
N GLU A 181 13.20 21.75 -9.95
CA GLU A 181 13.37 20.29 -9.98
C GLU A 181 13.41 19.70 -8.57
N ALA A 182 14.11 20.35 -7.64
CA ALA A 182 14.20 19.89 -6.25
C ALA A 182 12.85 19.96 -5.51
N ALA A 183 11.92 20.78 -6.01
CA ALA A 183 10.58 20.85 -5.46
C ALA A 183 9.72 19.68 -5.94
N ILE A 184 9.65 19.47 -7.26
CA ILE A 184 8.74 18.53 -7.90
C ILE A 184 9.18 17.07 -7.74
N ASN A 185 10.50 16.83 -7.78
CA ASN A 185 11.11 15.51 -7.65
C ASN A 185 11.50 15.24 -6.18
N PRO A 186 10.85 14.27 -5.50
CA PRO A 186 11.17 13.95 -4.12
C PRO A 186 12.61 13.49 -3.88
N GLU A 187 13.25 12.87 -4.87
CA GLU A 187 14.62 12.32 -4.75
C GLU A 187 15.71 13.38 -4.95
N ALA A 188 15.34 14.53 -5.52
CA ALA A 188 16.26 15.62 -5.82
C ALA A 188 16.59 16.50 -4.61
N ALA A 189 15.84 16.41 -3.51
CA ALA A 189 16.07 17.16 -2.28
C ALA A 189 16.34 16.21 -1.11
N ALA A 190 17.41 16.45 -0.37
CA ALA A 190 17.70 15.69 0.85
C ALA A 190 16.63 15.98 1.91
N GLU A 191 16.15 14.92 2.56
CA GLU A 191 15.30 15.05 3.74
C GLU A 191 16.23 15.32 4.94
N GLU A 192 16.37 16.58 5.37
CA GLU A 192 17.09 16.88 6.60
C GLU A 192 16.37 16.21 7.78
N LEU A 193 17.15 15.53 8.63
CA LEU A 193 16.64 14.71 9.72
C LEU A 193 15.69 15.51 10.66
N PRO A 194 14.65 14.88 11.24
CA PRO A 194 13.54 15.54 11.97
C PRO A 194 13.88 16.37 13.23
N HIS A 195 15.15 16.57 13.57
CA HIS A 195 15.58 17.09 14.88
C HIS A 195 16.36 18.41 14.84
N MET A 196 16.48 19.05 13.67
CA MET A 196 17.34 20.23 13.52
C MET A 196 16.60 21.58 13.38
N THR A 197 15.27 21.59 13.20
CA THR A 197 14.52 22.86 13.25
C THR A 197 13.21 22.76 14.03
N MET A 198 12.95 23.77 14.87
CA MET A 198 11.74 23.90 15.70
C MET A 198 10.44 23.80 14.87
N TRP A 199 10.49 24.24 13.60
CA TRP A 199 9.34 24.29 12.69
C TRP A 199 9.24 23.07 11.75
N SER A 200 10.33 22.28 11.61
CA SER A 200 10.39 21.03 10.83
C SER A 200 10.41 19.78 11.70
N THR A 201 10.24 19.93 13.03
CA THR A 201 10.09 18.78 13.92
C THR A 201 8.78 18.09 13.58
N LEU A 202 8.84 17.17 12.61
CA LEU A 202 7.78 16.25 12.32
C LEU A 202 7.57 15.44 13.59
N LEU A 203 6.53 15.77 14.35
CA LEU A 203 6.08 14.95 15.46
C LEU A 203 5.96 13.53 14.91
N LYS A 204 6.83 12.63 15.36
CA LYS A 204 6.70 11.21 15.02
C LYS A 204 5.29 10.82 15.48
N PRO A 205 4.39 10.35 14.60
CA PRO A 205 3.18 9.70 15.06
C PRO A 205 3.66 8.52 15.89
N GLN A 206 3.50 8.60 17.21
CA GLN A 206 3.87 7.53 18.12
C GLN A 206 2.86 6.42 17.93
N HIS A 207 3.15 5.50 17.01
CA HIS A 207 2.36 4.29 16.75
C HIS A 207 0.91 4.57 16.28
N GLU A 208 0.26 3.54 15.75
CA GLU A 208 -1.19 3.56 15.43
C GLU A 208 -2.07 3.63 16.69
N ASP A 209 -1.50 3.91 17.88
CA ASP A 209 -2.24 3.91 19.14
C ASP A 209 -3.06 5.19 19.28
N GLU A 210 -4.37 5.00 19.33
CA GLU A 210 -5.48 5.97 19.40
C GLU A 210 -5.47 6.90 20.63
N ARG A 211 -4.36 7.04 21.34
CA ARG A 211 -4.28 7.93 22.50
C ARG A 211 -3.75 9.27 22.04
N SER A 212 -4.70 10.20 21.87
CA SER A 212 -4.56 11.65 22.02
C SER A 212 -3.17 12.21 21.74
N ILE A 213 -3.07 13.10 20.75
CA ILE A 213 -1.95 14.03 20.60
C ILE A 213 -1.80 14.80 21.93
N ASP A 214 -0.98 14.28 22.85
CA ASP A 214 -0.65 14.93 24.10
C ASP A 214 0.42 15.99 23.78
N MET A 215 -0.04 17.18 23.40
CA MET A 215 0.84 18.31 23.11
C MET A 215 1.74 18.68 24.29
N GLY A 216 1.40 18.26 25.53
CA GLY A 216 2.17 18.53 26.74
C GLY A 216 3.47 17.74 26.86
N LYS A 217 3.53 16.52 26.31
CA LYS A 217 4.76 15.69 26.32
C LYS A 217 5.73 16.03 25.17
N SER A 218 5.24 16.72 24.14
CA SER A 218 5.98 17.06 22.92
C SER A 218 7.04 18.15 23.11
N LEU A 219 7.01 18.92 24.19
CA LEU A 219 7.91 20.06 24.43
C LEU A 219 8.99 19.80 25.48
N ARG A 220 9.03 18.60 26.08
CA ARG A 220 10.08 18.23 27.03
C ARG A 220 11.13 17.36 26.33
N PRO A 221 12.43 17.64 26.50
CA PRO A 221 13.47 16.68 26.15
C PRO A 221 13.14 15.36 26.85
N SER A 222 13.05 14.28 26.08
CA SER A 222 12.83 12.93 26.61
C SER A 222 14.03 12.54 27.49
N HIS A 223 13.94 12.78 28.80
CA HIS A 223 14.74 12.07 29.79
C HIS A 223 14.18 10.65 29.91
N ASN A 224 14.54 9.77 28.97
CA ASN A 224 14.39 8.33 29.17
C ASN A 224 15.79 7.72 29.11
N SER A 225 16.26 7.35 30.30
CA SER A 225 17.61 6.86 30.61
C SER A 225 17.88 5.41 30.21
N ASP A 226 16.96 4.74 29.50
CA ASP A 226 16.97 3.28 29.40
C ASP A 226 17.21 2.72 27.98
N LEU A 227 17.83 3.52 27.10
CA LEU A 227 18.44 2.98 25.87
C LEU A 227 19.90 2.59 26.17
N PRO A 228 20.35 1.36 25.85
CA PRO A 228 21.75 1.00 26.03
C PRO A 228 22.63 1.99 25.27
N ALA A 229 23.55 2.60 26.02
CA ALA A 229 24.45 3.64 25.54
C ALA A 229 25.17 3.17 24.27
N ARG A 230 24.84 3.76 23.12
CA ARG A 230 25.76 3.72 21.97
C ARG A 230 27.05 4.44 22.35
N PRO A 231 28.23 3.99 21.89
CA PRO A 231 29.50 4.56 22.32
C PRO A 231 29.52 6.06 22.06
N ARG A 232 29.90 6.83 23.10
CA ARG A 232 30.22 8.24 22.97
C ARG A 232 31.35 8.38 21.97
N ALA A 233 31.04 8.87 20.76
CA ALA A 233 32.05 9.44 19.90
C ALA A 233 32.64 10.66 20.64
N SER A 234 33.91 10.53 21.00
CA SER A 234 34.76 11.54 21.60
C SER A 234 34.71 12.85 20.82
N ASN A 235 34.83 13.97 21.55
CA ASN A 235 35.12 15.32 21.06
C ASN A 235 35.89 15.31 19.74
N GLY A 236 35.15 15.53 18.67
CA GLY A 236 35.65 15.63 17.32
C GLY A 236 34.52 16.26 16.53
N TYR A 237 34.81 17.39 15.89
CA TYR A 237 34.05 17.93 14.79
C TYR A 237 33.44 16.78 13.98
N ILE A 238 32.11 16.60 14.04
CA ILE A 238 31.42 15.60 13.23
C ILE A 238 31.68 16.04 11.79
N PRO A 239 32.42 15.27 10.98
CA PRO A 239 32.57 15.60 9.58
C PRO A 239 31.16 15.62 9.00
N SER A 240 30.82 16.72 8.32
CA SER A 240 29.65 16.76 7.44
C SER A 240 29.60 15.43 6.68
N PRO A 241 28.48 14.68 6.72
CA PRO A 241 28.39 13.41 6.02
C PRO A 241 28.88 13.64 4.60
N ALA A 242 29.86 12.85 4.20
CA ALA A 242 30.50 12.93 2.90
C ALA A 242 29.44 13.20 1.84
N ALA A 243 29.68 14.25 1.06
CA ALA A 243 28.84 14.74 0.00
C ALA A 243 28.42 13.60 -0.94
N SER A 244 27.27 13.00 -0.66
CA SER A 244 26.51 12.28 -1.68
C SER A 244 25.80 13.35 -2.50
N SER A 245 26.16 13.42 -3.76
CA SER A 245 25.82 14.44 -4.76
C SER A 245 24.32 14.75 -4.93
N HIS A 246 23.73 15.54 -4.04
CA HIS A 246 22.35 16.01 -4.17
C HIS A 246 22.30 17.53 -4.12
N SER A 247 22.34 18.16 -5.31
CA SER A 247 21.77 19.46 -5.73
C SER A 247 21.87 20.73 -4.85
N GLY A 248 22.46 20.67 -3.65
CA GLY A 248 22.36 21.70 -2.62
C GLY A 248 20.94 21.97 -2.13
N ALA A 249 19.98 21.06 -2.39
CA ALA A 249 18.57 21.26 -2.04
C ALA A 249 18.11 20.40 -0.84
N ARG A 250 17.31 21.01 0.05
CA ARG A 250 16.80 20.42 1.28
C ARG A 250 15.33 20.71 1.50
N VAL A 251 14.61 19.73 2.05
CA VAL A 251 13.22 19.92 2.48
C VAL A 251 13.21 20.57 3.87
N VAL A 252 12.72 21.80 3.98
CA VAL A 252 12.67 22.54 5.26
C VAL A 252 11.30 22.52 5.93
N TYR A 253 10.26 22.21 5.18
CA TYR A 253 8.91 22.00 5.70
C TYR A 253 8.15 21.02 4.82
N ASP A 254 7.51 20.04 5.43
CA ASP A 254 6.52 19.17 4.78
C ASP A 254 5.50 18.72 5.84
N THR A 255 4.37 18.17 5.40
CA THR A 255 3.42 17.55 6.33
C THR A 255 3.88 16.16 6.74
N PRO A 256 3.55 15.69 7.96
CA PRO A 256 3.77 14.29 8.33
C PRO A 256 3.13 13.36 7.31
N LYS A 257 3.97 12.60 6.60
CA LYS A 257 3.49 11.54 5.72
C LYS A 257 3.09 10.36 6.60
N ASN A 258 1.89 9.83 6.37
CA ASN A 258 1.46 8.60 7.03
C ASN A 258 2.49 7.51 6.74
N ARG A 259 3.12 6.98 7.80
CA ARG A 259 4.06 5.85 7.66
C ARG A 259 3.33 4.67 7.02
N ALA A 260 4.08 3.86 6.29
CA ALA A 260 3.63 2.68 5.55
C ALA A 260 2.36 2.06 6.15
N PRO A 261 1.16 2.28 5.56
CA PRO A 261 -0.11 1.89 6.16
C PRO A 261 -0.25 0.37 6.35
N TRP A 262 0.64 -0.37 5.69
CA TRP A 262 0.77 -1.82 5.59
C TRP A 262 2.09 -2.29 6.20
N GLY A 263 2.30 -2.00 7.49
CA GLY A 263 3.48 -2.44 8.24
C GLY A 263 3.50 -3.96 8.49
N TRP A 264 3.79 -4.37 9.74
CA TRP A 264 3.94 -5.78 10.12
C TRP A 264 2.73 -6.66 9.77
N LYS A 265 1.52 -6.09 9.80
CA LYS A 265 0.27 -6.81 9.53
C LYS A 265 0.28 -7.54 8.19
N VAL A 266 0.82 -6.87 7.17
CA VAL A 266 0.87 -7.42 5.80
C VAL A 266 1.83 -8.57 5.69
N SER A 267 3.01 -8.43 6.29
CA SER A 267 3.96 -9.53 6.40
C SER A 267 3.35 -10.72 7.15
N THR A 268 2.57 -10.49 8.21
CA THR A 268 1.91 -11.55 8.97
C THR A 268 0.89 -12.31 8.14
N TYR A 269 -0.08 -11.62 7.53
CA TYR A 269 -1.10 -12.34 6.74
C TYR A 269 -0.54 -12.89 5.43
N LEU A 270 0.55 -12.33 4.87
CA LEU A 270 1.31 -12.96 3.78
C LEU A 270 1.93 -14.28 4.24
N GLY A 271 2.58 -14.28 5.41
CA GLY A 271 3.20 -15.47 5.99
C GLY A 271 2.17 -16.56 6.28
N THR A 272 1.08 -16.23 6.97
CA THR A 272 0.04 -17.22 7.31
C THR A 272 -0.62 -17.78 6.06
N LYS A 273 -0.93 -16.93 5.07
CA LYS A 273 -1.50 -17.35 3.80
C LYS A 273 -0.55 -18.27 3.02
N SER A 274 0.74 -17.94 2.98
CA SER A 274 1.76 -18.75 2.31
C SER A 274 1.93 -20.12 2.96
N ILE A 275 1.83 -20.22 4.29
CA ILE A 275 1.82 -21.52 4.98
C ILE A 275 0.57 -22.30 4.59
N GLY A 276 -0.61 -21.70 4.70
CA GLY A 276 -1.88 -22.36 4.40
C GLY A 276 -1.93 -22.92 2.97
N ALA A 277 -1.68 -22.04 1.99
CA ALA A 277 -1.61 -22.39 0.58
C ALA A 277 -0.49 -23.38 0.27
N GLY A 278 0.70 -23.15 0.83
CA GLY A 278 1.90 -23.96 0.60
C GLY A 278 1.71 -25.42 1.00
N VAL A 279 1.12 -25.67 2.17
CA VAL A 279 0.86 -27.02 2.66
C VAL A 279 0.00 -27.80 1.67
N MET A 280 -1.04 -27.18 1.11
CA MET A 280 -1.91 -27.84 0.15
C MET A 280 -1.28 -28.02 -1.24
N ILE A 281 -0.46 -27.07 -1.70
CA ILE A 281 0.31 -27.22 -2.94
C ILE A 281 1.25 -28.43 -2.83
N VAL A 282 1.99 -28.52 -1.72
CA VAL A 282 2.93 -29.63 -1.47
C VAL A 282 2.18 -30.95 -1.32
N ALA A 283 1.05 -30.96 -0.60
CA ALA A 283 0.24 -32.15 -0.44
C ALA A 283 -0.34 -32.66 -1.78
N ALA A 284 -0.84 -31.76 -2.63
CA ALA A 284 -1.32 -32.10 -3.96
C ALA A 284 -0.18 -32.64 -4.86
N LEU A 285 1.01 -32.03 -4.80
CA LEU A 285 2.19 -32.49 -5.54
C LEU A 285 2.62 -33.90 -5.10
N LEU A 286 2.74 -34.14 -3.79
CA LEU A 286 3.12 -35.45 -3.28
C LEU A 286 2.06 -36.51 -3.60
N LEU A 287 0.78 -36.17 -3.52
CA LEU A 287 -0.29 -37.08 -3.91
C LEU A 287 -0.22 -37.44 -5.40
N ALA A 288 0.15 -36.48 -6.27
CA ALA A 288 0.33 -36.71 -7.70
C ALA A 288 1.50 -37.66 -7.99
N LEU A 289 2.64 -37.47 -7.31
CA LEU A 289 3.84 -38.27 -7.49
C LEU A 289 3.68 -39.73 -7.03
N ASN A 290 2.77 -40.00 -6.08
CA ASN A 290 2.49 -41.35 -5.58
C ASN A 290 1.45 -42.13 -6.41
N GLY A 291 0.99 -41.55 -7.52
CA GLY A 291 0.15 -42.20 -8.53
C GLY A 291 -1.36 -42.21 -8.20
N TRP A 292 -2.17 -42.18 -9.26
CA TRP A 292 -3.62 -42.38 -9.20
C TRP A 292 -3.94 -43.86 -8.93
N GLY A 293 -4.65 -44.15 -7.83
CA GLY A 293 -5.20 -45.48 -7.56
C GLY A 293 -4.29 -46.47 -6.82
N SER A 294 -3.09 -46.06 -6.39
CA SER A 294 -2.32 -46.83 -5.40
C SER A 294 -3.01 -46.75 -4.03
N ALA A 295 -3.06 -47.85 -3.29
CA ALA A 295 -3.57 -47.82 -1.93
C ALA A 295 -2.61 -46.98 -1.07
N LEU A 296 -2.91 -45.69 -0.90
CA LEU A 296 -2.15 -44.79 -0.04
C LEU A 296 -1.95 -45.46 1.32
N GLY A 297 -0.69 -45.60 1.75
CA GLY A 297 -0.37 -46.10 3.09
C GLY A 297 -1.08 -45.30 4.17
N SER A 298 -1.40 -45.93 5.31
CA SER A 298 -2.12 -45.29 6.42
C SER A 298 -1.47 -43.97 6.86
N THR A 299 -0.14 -43.95 6.95
CA THR A 299 0.65 -42.75 7.28
C THR A 299 0.49 -41.63 6.25
N LEU A 300 0.52 -41.95 4.95
CA LEU A 300 0.42 -40.96 3.89
C LEU A 300 -1.01 -40.38 3.79
N LYS A 301 -2.03 -41.21 4.05
CA LYS A 301 -3.42 -40.74 4.20
C LYS A 301 -3.59 -39.82 5.40
N ALA A 302 -3.02 -40.18 6.55
CA ALA A 302 -3.07 -39.34 7.74
C ALA A 302 -2.36 -38.01 7.53
N LEU A 303 -1.19 -38.01 6.89
CA LEU A 303 -0.40 -36.81 6.61
C LEU A 303 -1.06 -35.90 5.55
N LEU A 304 -1.33 -36.42 4.34
CA LEU A 304 -1.79 -35.60 3.20
C LEU A 304 -3.31 -35.43 3.14
N GLY A 305 -4.07 -36.40 3.64
CA GLY A 305 -5.52 -36.35 3.66
C GLY A 305 -6.06 -35.54 4.84
N ILE A 306 -5.46 -35.67 6.02
CA ILE A 306 -5.97 -35.05 7.26
C ILE A 306 -5.05 -33.94 7.74
N GLY A 307 -3.76 -34.23 7.93
CA GLY A 307 -2.79 -33.27 8.48
C GLY A 307 -2.65 -32.01 7.63
N ALA A 308 -2.47 -32.17 6.32
CA ALA A 308 -2.32 -31.07 5.38
C ALA A 308 -3.49 -30.08 5.40
N PRO A 309 -4.75 -30.48 5.15
CA PRO A 309 -5.86 -29.52 5.18
C PRO A 309 -6.21 -28.98 6.57
N VAL A 310 -5.86 -29.69 7.66
CA VAL A 310 -5.99 -29.13 9.02
C VAL A 310 -5.03 -27.97 9.22
N ILE A 311 -3.75 -28.15 8.89
CA ILE A 311 -2.76 -27.08 8.97
C ILE A 311 -3.13 -25.95 8.00
N GLY A 312 -3.46 -26.31 6.75
CA GLY A 312 -3.92 -25.39 5.70
C GLY A 312 -5.07 -24.50 6.18
N GLY A 313 -6.17 -25.14 6.60
CA GLY A 313 -7.38 -24.48 7.05
C GLY A 313 -7.19 -23.60 8.28
N ILE A 314 -6.36 -24.00 9.25
CA ILE A 314 -6.03 -23.15 10.41
C ILE A 314 -5.35 -21.87 9.95
N PHE A 315 -4.33 -21.97 9.08
CA PHE A 315 -3.58 -20.81 8.62
C PHE A 315 -4.39 -19.92 7.67
N VAL A 316 -5.28 -20.50 6.84
CA VAL A 316 -6.25 -19.74 6.04
C VAL A 316 -7.26 -19.01 6.93
N ALA A 317 -7.78 -19.66 7.98
CA ALA A 317 -8.69 -19.04 8.94
C ALA A 317 -8.02 -17.88 9.70
N ILE A 318 -6.76 -18.07 10.16
CA ILE A 318 -5.96 -17.00 10.76
C ILE A 318 -5.78 -15.84 9.78
N THR A 319 -5.46 -16.12 8.51
CA THR A 319 -5.33 -15.11 7.47
C THR A 319 -6.61 -14.29 7.30
N LEU A 320 -7.77 -14.95 7.22
CA LEU A 320 -9.06 -14.28 7.08
C LEU A 320 -9.37 -13.39 8.31
N ALA A 321 -9.11 -13.89 9.51
CA ALA A 321 -9.30 -13.13 10.74
C ALA A 321 -8.40 -11.88 10.79
N LEU A 322 -7.12 -12.01 10.42
CA LEU A 322 -6.18 -10.90 10.34
C LEU A 322 -6.60 -9.86 9.29
N LEU A 323 -7.06 -10.30 8.12
CA LEU A 323 -7.53 -9.40 7.06
C LEU A 323 -8.74 -8.58 7.51
N ILE A 324 -9.72 -9.21 8.16
CA ILE A 324 -10.90 -8.51 8.70
C ILE A 324 -10.48 -7.55 9.83
N ALA A 325 -9.57 -7.96 10.71
CA ALA A 325 -9.09 -7.15 11.82
C ALA A 325 -8.27 -5.93 11.40
N ASP A 326 -7.58 -5.97 10.26
CA ASP A 326 -6.85 -4.80 9.74
C ASP A 326 -7.76 -3.75 9.08
N LEU A 327 -9.00 -4.11 8.74
CA LEU A 327 -9.97 -3.13 8.25
C LEU A 327 -10.27 -2.11 9.35
N LYS A 328 -10.24 -0.83 8.99
CA LYS A 328 -10.70 0.23 9.88
C LYS A 328 -12.23 0.28 10.04
N ARG A 329 -12.96 -0.48 9.22
CA ARG A 329 -14.42 -0.68 9.28
C ARG A 329 -14.78 -2.17 9.15
N PRO A 330 -14.49 -3.01 10.17
CA PRO A 330 -14.74 -4.45 10.09
C PRO A 330 -16.24 -4.76 10.00
N ASP A 331 -17.10 -3.85 10.50
CA ASP A 331 -18.56 -3.87 10.33
C ASP A 331 -19.00 -3.95 8.86
N ARG A 332 -18.14 -3.50 7.94
CA ARG A 332 -18.40 -3.44 6.50
C ARG A 332 -17.61 -4.50 5.70
N ALA A 333 -16.99 -5.48 6.35
CA ALA A 333 -16.19 -6.50 5.67
C ALA A 333 -16.95 -7.20 4.53
N LEU A 334 -18.24 -7.47 4.72
CA LEU A 334 -19.11 -8.09 3.71
C LEU A 334 -19.28 -7.26 2.44
N TYR A 335 -18.99 -5.95 2.44
CA TYR A 335 -19.04 -5.14 1.22
C TYR A 335 -17.99 -5.57 0.20
N LEU A 336 -16.92 -6.25 0.63
CA LEU A 336 -15.92 -6.82 -0.26
C LEU A 336 -16.54 -7.83 -1.25
N VAL A 337 -17.60 -8.53 -0.82
CA VAL A 337 -18.36 -9.50 -1.62
C VAL A 337 -19.63 -8.87 -2.19
N LEU A 338 -20.40 -8.15 -1.37
CA LEU A 338 -21.72 -7.64 -1.76
C LEU A 338 -21.69 -6.38 -2.63
N LYS A 339 -20.59 -5.61 -2.60
CA LYS A 339 -20.43 -4.33 -3.32
C LYS A 339 -19.09 -4.26 -4.05
N SER A 340 -18.67 -5.40 -4.60
CA SER A 340 -17.32 -5.62 -5.10
C SER A 340 -17.00 -4.84 -6.38
N ASN A 341 -15.81 -4.26 -6.45
CA ASN A 341 -15.20 -3.77 -7.67
C ASN A 341 -14.25 -4.83 -8.27
N LEU A 342 -14.65 -5.43 -9.38
CA LEU A 342 -13.90 -6.53 -10.02
C LEU A 342 -12.59 -6.09 -10.67
N THR A 343 -12.31 -4.79 -10.76
CA THR A 343 -10.98 -4.33 -11.18
C THR A 343 -9.95 -4.42 -10.06
N SER A 344 -10.36 -4.58 -8.79
CA SER A 344 -9.45 -4.67 -7.65
C SER A 344 -8.97 -6.09 -7.41
N TRP A 345 -7.65 -6.29 -7.36
CA TRP A 345 -7.07 -7.59 -6.97
C TRP A 345 -7.25 -7.93 -5.49
N LEU A 346 -7.69 -6.98 -4.66
CA LEU A 346 -8.10 -7.28 -3.29
C LEU A 346 -9.42 -8.08 -3.27
N VAL A 347 -10.33 -7.78 -4.19
CA VAL A 347 -11.59 -8.54 -4.37
C VAL A 347 -11.28 -9.93 -4.91
N TRP A 348 -10.46 -10.04 -5.96
CA TRP A 348 -10.04 -11.34 -6.50
C TRP A 348 -9.32 -12.18 -5.45
N GLY A 349 -8.47 -11.57 -4.62
CA GLY A 349 -7.84 -12.22 -3.48
C GLY A 349 -8.85 -12.82 -2.50
N ALA A 350 -9.93 -12.09 -2.18
CA ALA A 350 -10.98 -12.60 -1.31
C ALA A 350 -11.73 -13.79 -1.93
N TYR A 351 -12.05 -13.74 -3.23
CA TYR A 351 -12.68 -14.87 -3.92
C TYR A 351 -11.77 -16.08 -4.02
N ILE A 352 -10.50 -15.88 -4.37
CA ILE A 352 -9.51 -16.96 -4.45
C ILE A 352 -9.34 -17.62 -3.08
N LEU A 353 -9.18 -16.85 -2.00
CA LEU A 353 -9.06 -17.39 -0.64
C LEU A 353 -10.33 -18.10 -0.17
N GLY A 354 -11.51 -17.56 -0.49
CA GLY A 354 -12.78 -18.19 -0.15
C GLY A 354 -12.96 -19.53 -0.84
N ILE A 355 -12.72 -19.59 -2.16
CA ILE A 355 -12.81 -20.84 -2.93
C ILE A 355 -11.74 -21.84 -2.48
N PHE A 356 -10.52 -21.37 -2.24
CA PHE A 356 -9.43 -22.21 -1.73
C PHE A 356 -9.79 -22.85 -0.37
N GLY A 357 -10.33 -22.08 0.57
CA GLY A 357 -10.80 -22.62 1.86
C GLY A 357 -11.94 -23.64 1.71
N LEU A 358 -12.86 -23.46 0.75
CA LEU A 358 -13.89 -24.46 0.44
C LEU A 358 -13.30 -25.76 -0.12
N ILE A 359 -12.28 -25.65 -0.98
CA ILE A 359 -11.56 -26.81 -1.53
C ILE A 359 -10.84 -27.55 -0.39
N GLU A 360 -10.16 -26.84 0.52
CA GLU A 360 -9.52 -27.42 1.69
C GLU A 360 -10.50 -28.16 2.59
N ALA A 361 -11.66 -27.54 2.90
CA ALA A 361 -12.70 -28.16 3.71
C ALA A 361 -13.28 -29.41 3.04
N THR A 362 -13.45 -29.39 1.72
CA THR A 362 -13.93 -30.54 0.94
C THR A 362 -12.89 -31.66 0.91
N TRP A 363 -11.60 -31.31 0.75
CA TRP A 363 -10.49 -32.25 0.82
C TRP A 363 -10.44 -32.96 2.16
N PHE A 364 -10.52 -32.20 3.25
CA PHE A 364 -10.58 -32.74 4.61
C PHE A 364 -11.77 -33.68 4.80
N LEU A 365 -12.96 -33.29 4.33
CA LEU A 365 -14.16 -34.13 4.41
C LEU A 365 -14.00 -35.44 3.64
N PHE A 366 -13.45 -35.41 2.43
CA PHE A 366 -13.20 -36.62 1.65
C PHE A 366 -12.19 -37.55 2.33
N ALA A 367 -11.16 -37.00 2.97
CA ALA A 367 -10.22 -37.80 3.74
C ALA A 367 -10.88 -38.45 4.97
N LEU A 368 -11.72 -37.71 5.71
CA LEU A 368 -12.46 -38.24 6.86
C LEU A 368 -13.43 -39.36 6.48
N LEU A 369 -14.11 -39.22 5.35
CA LEU A 369 -15.04 -40.23 4.83
C LEU A 369 -14.36 -41.40 4.12
N GLY A 370 -13.02 -41.37 4.00
CA GLY A 370 -12.25 -42.39 3.28
C GLY A 370 -12.46 -42.38 1.75
N PHE A 371 -13.01 -41.30 1.19
CA PHE A 371 -13.28 -41.16 -0.25
C PHE A 371 -12.02 -40.75 -1.01
N THR A 372 -11.10 -41.71 -1.20
CA THR A 372 -9.79 -41.48 -1.83
C THR A 372 -9.88 -40.99 -3.27
N ALA A 373 -10.83 -41.50 -4.06
CA ALA A 373 -11.06 -41.01 -5.43
C ALA A 373 -11.31 -39.50 -5.44
N GLY A 374 -12.12 -39.00 -4.49
CA GLY A 374 -12.41 -37.57 -4.31
C GLY A 374 -11.16 -36.71 -4.13
N LEU A 375 -10.16 -37.19 -3.40
CA LEU A 375 -8.90 -36.46 -3.20
C LEU A 375 -8.14 -36.27 -4.51
N TYR A 376 -8.15 -37.27 -5.39
CA TYR A 376 -7.53 -37.16 -6.71
C TYR A 376 -8.28 -36.19 -7.64
N TRP A 377 -9.61 -36.12 -7.54
CA TRP A 377 -10.41 -35.10 -8.25
C TRP A 377 -10.09 -33.67 -7.79
N LEU A 378 -9.84 -33.49 -6.49
CA LEU A 378 -9.49 -32.20 -5.92
C LEU A 378 -8.03 -31.80 -6.10
N LEU A 379 -7.16 -32.69 -6.59
CA LEU A 379 -5.73 -32.45 -6.73
C LEU A 379 -5.43 -31.20 -7.57
N VAL A 380 -6.00 -31.13 -8.78
CA VAL A 380 -5.81 -30.01 -9.70
C VAL A 380 -6.43 -28.72 -9.14
N PRO A 381 -7.72 -28.71 -8.69
CA PRO A 381 -8.29 -27.55 -8.03
C PRO A 381 -7.48 -27.04 -6.83
N ALA A 382 -7.03 -27.93 -5.95
CA ALA A 382 -6.26 -27.56 -4.76
C ALA A 382 -4.90 -26.96 -5.11
N ALA A 383 -4.20 -27.53 -6.10
CA ALA A 383 -2.93 -26.96 -6.58
C ALA A 383 -3.13 -25.59 -7.24
N LEU A 384 -4.12 -25.45 -8.13
CA LEU A 384 -4.38 -24.20 -8.85
C LEU A 384 -4.83 -23.07 -7.92
N PHE A 385 -5.83 -23.33 -7.07
CA PHE A 385 -6.29 -22.33 -6.10
C PHE A 385 -5.30 -22.11 -4.97
N GLY A 386 -4.45 -23.09 -4.63
CA GLY A 386 -3.31 -22.90 -3.74
C GLY A 386 -2.27 -21.94 -4.32
N ILE A 387 -1.87 -22.14 -5.59
CA ILE A 387 -0.98 -21.20 -6.30
C ILE A 387 -1.61 -19.81 -6.38
N GLY A 388 -2.91 -19.74 -6.69
CA GLY A 388 -3.66 -18.49 -6.68
C GLY A 388 -3.64 -17.83 -5.29
N ALA A 389 -3.94 -18.59 -4.23
CA ALA A 389 -3.97 -18.10 -2.85
C ALA A 389 -2.60 -17.58 -2.42
N ALA A 390 -1.51 -18.29 -2.73
CA ALA A 390 -0.15 -17.82 -2.49
C ALA A 390 0.16 -16.53 -3.30
N GLY A 391 -0.13 -16.57 -4.61
CA GLY A 391 0.40 -15.63 -5.59
C GLY A 391 -0.44 -14.38 -5.89
N TYR A 392 -1.75 -14.35 -5.61
CA TYR A 392 -2.61 -13.23 -6.03
C TYR A 392 -2.13 -11.86 -5.52
N THR A 393 -1.41 -11.85 -4.39
CA THR A 393 -0.86 -10.61 -3.80
C THR A 393 0.15 -9.95 -4.72
N ALA A 394 0.83 -10.69 -5.61
CA ALA A 394 1.71 -10.09 -6.62
C ALA A 394 0.94 -9.11 -7.51
N PHE A 395 -0.28 -9.46 -7.91
CA PHE A 395 -1.10 -8.59 -8.72
C PHE A 395 -1.73 -7.43 -7.92
N LEU A 396 -2.10 -7.66 -6.65
CA LEU A 396 -2.51 -6.58 -5.74
C LEU A 396 -1.40 -5.54 -5.57
N PHE A 397 -0.16 -6.00 -5.43
CA PHE A 397 1.04 -5.17 -5.33
C PHE A 397 1.37 -4.48 -6.66
N GLY A 398 1.10 -5.12 -7.80
CA GLY A 398 1.16 -4.48 -9.11
C GLY A 398 0.21 -3.28 -9.25
N GLN A 399 -0.95 -3.29 -8.56
CA GLN A 399 -1.86 -2.13 -8.52
C GLN A 399 -1.40 -1.00 -7.59
N ALA A 400 -0.34 -1.24 -6.78
CA ALA A 400 0.21 -0.27 -5.87
C ALA A 400 1.25 0.64 -6.57
N GLU A 401 0.82 1.39 -7.59
CA GLU A 401 1.69 2.29 -8.38
C GLU A 401 2.45 3.34 -7.56
N GLY A 402 2.08 3.57 -6.30
CA GLY A 402 2.88 4.42 -5.42
C GLY A 402 4.17 3.80 -4.90
N ARG A 403 4.45 2.53 -5.19
CA ARG A 403 5.53 1.73 -4.57
C ARG A 403 6.27 0.90 -5.62
N ASP A 404 7.30 1.49 -6.24
CA ASP A 404 8.06 0.87 -7.35
C ASP A 404 8.67 -0.51 -7.00
N PHE A 405 9.07 -0.71 -5.74
CA PHE A 405 9.58 -2.00 -5.25
C PHE A 405 8.59 -3.17 -5.44
N TRP A 406 7.31 -2.88 -5.59
CA TRP A 406 6.24 -3.88 -5.62
C TRP A 406 5.84 -4.28 -7.05
N GLN A 407 6.44 -3.66 -8.07
CA GLN A 407 6.10 -3.86 -9.48
C GLN A 407 7.01 -4.88 -10.20
N SER A 408 7.81 -5.67 -9.47
CA SER A 408 8.68 -6.67 -10.09
C SER A 408 7.87 -7.79 -10.78
N PRO A 409 8.15 -8.14 -12.04
CA PRO A 409 7.49 -9.25 -12.74
C PRO A 409 7.80 -10.61 -12.09
N LEU A 410 8.88 -10.71 -11.32
CA LEU A 410 9.27 -11.92 -10.60
C LEU A 410 8.53 -12.10 -9.27
N LEU A 411 7.69 -11.15 -8.86
CA LEU A 411 7.02 -11.23 -7.56
C LEU A 411 6.09 -12.45 -7.45
N LEU A 412 5.36 -12.80 -8.52
CA LEU A 412 4.51 -13.99 -8.53
C LEU A 412 5.32 -15.29 -8.30
N PRO A 413 6.35 -15.61 -9.11
CA PRO A 413 7.15 -16.82 -8.88
C PRO A 413 7.86 -16.81 -7.52
N VAL A 414 8.31 -15.65 -7.02
CA VAL A 414 8.87 -15.53 -5.66
C VAL A 414 7.84 -15.96 -4.60
N LEU A 415 6.61 -15.43 -4.65
CA LEU A 415 5.58 -15.75 -3.67
C LEU A 415 5.15 -17.22 -3.72
N VAL A 416 5.12 -17.83 -4.91
CA VAL A 416 4.81 -19.26 -5.06
C VAL A 416 5.94 -20.13 -4.49
N ALA A 417 7.21 -19.81 -4.80
CA ALA A 417 8.36 -20.51 -4.24
C ALA A 417 8.39 -20.37 -2.70
N GLN A 418 8.11 -19.18 -2.19
CA GLN A 418 8.00 -18.90 -0.76
C GLN A 418 6.88 -19.73 -0.10
N ALA A 419 5.72 -19.89 -0.75
CA ALA A 419 4.64 -20.71 -0.24
C ALA A 419 5.03 -22.19 -0.18
N VAL A 420 5.64 -22.74 -1.23
CA VAL A 420 6.13 -24.14 -1.23
C VAL A 420 7.15 -24.35 -0.09
N LEU A 421 8.08 -23.41 0.10
CA LEU A 421 9.04 -23.42 1.20
C LEU A 421 8.32 -23.42 2.56
N ALA A 422 7.41 -22.45 2.77
CA ALA A 422 6.69 -22.26 4.02
C ALA A 422 5.74 -23.42 4.36
N GLY A 423 5.18 -24.10 3.35
CA GLY A 423 4.31 -25.26 3.52
C GLY A 423 5.05 -26.58 3.72
N SER A 424 6.23 -26.73 3.14
CA SER A 424 7.04 -27.96 3.28
C SER A 424 7.56 -28.16 4.70
N ALA A 425 7.88 -27.08 5.41
CA ALA A 425 8.39 -27.13 6.78
C ALA A 425 7.40 -27.74 7.81
N PRO A 426 6.16 -27.25 7.96
CA PRO A 426 5.19 -27.82 8.90
C PRO A 426 4.77 -29.25 8.51
N LEU A 427 4.67 -29.57 7.22
CA LEU A 427 4.43 -30.94 6.77
C LEU A 427 5.61 -31.86 7.11
N GLY A 428 6.85 -31.40 6.96
CA GLY A 428 8.04 -32.15 7.33
C GLY A 428 8.08 -32.48 8.82
N LEU A 429 7.75 -31.50 9.68
CA LEU A 429 7.64 -31.70 11.12
C LEU A 429 6.54 -32.72 11.48
N LEU A 430 5.38 -32.63 10.83
CA LEU A 430 4.29 -33.59 11.05
C LEU A 430 4.67 -35.00 10.54
N ALA A 431 5.31 -35.10 9.38
CA ALA A 431 5.79 -36.37 8.84
C ALA A 431 6.82 -37.04 9.76
N TRP A 432 7.76 -36.25 10.29
CA TRP A 432 8.73 -36.73 11.27
C TRP A 432 8.06 -37.22 12.55
N ALA A 433 7.06 -36.49 13.06
CA ALA A 433 6.34 -36.86 14.28
C ALA A 433 5.49 -38.14 14.11
N LEU A 434 4.95 -38.39 12.92
CA LEU A 434 4.08 -39.54 12.66
C LEU A 434 4.85 -40.84 12.35
N ASP A 435 6.05 -40.74 11.77
CA ASP A 435 6.71 -41.91 11.15
C ASP A 435 8.24 -41.93 11.30
N GLY A 436 8.81 -41.08 12.16
CA GLY A 436 10.21 -41.20 12.61
C GLY A 436 11.30 -41.04 11.53
N GLY A 437 10.99 -40.48 10.35
CA GLY A 437 11.97 -40.22 9.28
C GLY A 437 11.88 -41.15 8.06
N SER A 438 10.67 -41.50 7.63
CA SER A 438 10.42 -42.33 6.44
C SER A 438 10.76 -41.66 5.09
N SER A 439 10.57 -42.40 3.98
CA SER A 439 10.76 -41.91 2.61
C SER A 439 10.02 -40.60 2.33
N VAL A 440 8.85 -40.39 2.96
CA VAL A 440 8.04 -39.17 2.83
C VAL A 440 8.73 -37.96 3.45
N ALA A 441 9.38 -38.13 4.61
CA ALA A 441 10.14 -37.06 5.25
C ALA A 441 11.37 -36.66 4.41
N SER A 442 12.02 -37.63 3.78
CA SER A 442 13.10 -37.38 2.82
C SER A 442 12.60 -36.58 1.60
N MET A 443 11.48 -36.98 0.98
CA MET A 443 10.86 -36.24 -0.12
C MET A 443 10.51 -34.80 0.26
N LEU A 444 9.90 -34.58 1.43
CA LEU A 444 9.58 -33.25 1.93
C LEU A 444 10.83 -32.40 2.17
N THR A 445 11.91 -33.00 2.68
CA THR A 445 13.20 -32.32 2.85
C THR A 445 13.78 -31.92 1.50
N THR A 446 13.72 -32.79 0.49
CA THR A 446 14.14 -32.47 -0.87
C THR A 446 13.31 -31.31 -1.46
N ILE A 447 11.99 -31.34 -1.33
CA ILE A 447 11.10 -30.25 -1.79
C ILE A 447 11.47 -28.94 -1.08
N LEU A 448 11.69 -28.97 0.24
CA LEU A 448 12.10 -27.81 1.03
C LEU A 448 13.42 -27.22 0.52
N LEU A 449 14.44 -28.06 0.28
CA LEU A 449 15.74 -27.61 -0.22
C LEU A 449 15.67 -27.04 -1.64
N ILE A 450 14.90 -27.68 -2.54
CA ILE A 450 14.67 -27.17 -3.89
C ILE A 450 13.96 -25.82 -3.83
N ALA A 451 12.92 -25.69 -3.01
CA ALA A 451 12.18 -24.44 -2.85
C ALA A 451 13.06 -23.34 -2.24
N LEU A 452 13.96 -23.68 -1.31
CA LEU A 452 14.92 -22.74 -0.72
C LEU A 452 15.91 -22.21 -1.76
N VAL A 453 16.49 -23.09 -2.58
CA VAL A 453 17.40 -22.70 -3.66
C VAL A 453 16.66 -21.86 -4.69
N LEU A 454 15.47 -22.28 -5.12
CA LEU A 454 14.66 -21.55 -6.10
C LEU A 454 14.28 -20.15 -5.56
N HIS A 455 13.82 -20.07 -4.31
CA HIS A 455 13.50 -18.78 -3.69
C HIS A 455 14.74 -17.89 -3.58
N GLY A 456 15.90 -18.44 -3.23
CA GLY A 456 17.17 -17.71 -3.23
C GLY A 456 17.54 -17.18 -4.61
N LEU A 457 17.42 -17.99 -5.66
CA LEU A 457 17.71 -17.57 -7.05
C LEU A 457 16.74 -16.51 -7.57
N LEU A 458 15.47 -16.56 -7.17
CA LEU A 458 14.45 -15.59 -7.60
C LEU A 458 14.50 -14.27 -6.81
N ALA A 459 15.09 -14.28 -5.61
CA ALA A 459 15.17 -13.12 -4.71
C ALA A 459 16.51 -12.35 -4.78
N LEU A 460 17.50 -12.90 -5.49
CA LEU A 460 18.73 -12.20 -5.90
C LEU A 460 18.45 -11.29 -7.10
#